data_AF-A0A0C3LV06-F1
#
_entry.id   AF-A0A0C3LV06-F1
#
_cell.length_a   1.000
_cell.length_b   1.000
_cell.length_c   1.000
_cell.angle_alpha   90.00
_cell.angle_beta   90.00
_cell.angle_gamma   90.00
#
_symmetry.space_group_name_H-M   'P 1'
#
loop_
_entity.id
_entity.type
_entity.pdbx_description
1 polymer ?
#
loop_
_entity_poly.entity_id
_entity_poly.type
_entity_poly.pdbx_seq_one_letter_code
_entity_poly.pdbx_strand_id
1 'polypeptide(L)' 'MQEDNSIYVNFFISWFPLLLVLIIWLVPLVVIGKSKRVGRKEKAIWLFATFFVSWASFMLYLIIAPVMQNDD' A
#
# COMPACT_ATOMS: atom_id res chain seq x y z
N MET A 1 -3.62 14.83 -34.47
CA MET A 1 -2.79 15.55 -33.47
C MET A 1 -3.54 15.81 -32.16
N GLN A 2 -4.83 16.18 -32.16
CA GLN A 2 -5.62 16.36 -30.92
C GLN A 2 -5.88 15.03 -30.15
N GLU A 3 -6.17 13.94 -30.85
CA GLU A 3 -6.49 12.63 -30.24
C GLU A 3 -5.29 11.99 -29.54
N ASP A 4 -4.10 12.17 -30.09
CA ASP A 4 -2.85 11.64 -29.55
C ASP A 4 -2.53 12.23 -28.16
N ASN A 5 -2.66 13.56 -28.01
CA ASN A 5 -2.50 14.23 -26.71
C ASN A 5 -3.55 13.76 -25.68
N SER A 6 -4.79 13.50 -26.12
CA SER A 6 -5.85 12.99 -25.24
C SER A 6 -5.48 11.62 -24.66
N ILE A 7 -4.88 10.73 -25.44
CA ILE A 7 -4.49 9.38 -25.00
C ILE A 7 -3.44 9.43 -23.88
N TYR A 8 -2.39 10.24 -24.04
CA TYR A 8 -1.34 10.37 -23.02
C TYR A 8 -1.85 10.96 -21.71
N VAL A 9 -2.72 11.96 -21.79
CA VAL A 9 -3.33 12.60 -20.62
C VAL A 9 -4.22 11.63 -19.85
N ASN A 10 -5.07 10.85 -20.54
CA ASN A 10 -5.92 9.83 -19.90
C ASN A 10 -5.10 8.73 -19.23
N PHE A 11 -4.03 8.28 -19.88
CA PHE A 11 -3.12 7.28 -19.30
C PHE A 11 -2.48 7.79 -18.00
N PHE A 12 -1.97 9.03 -18.01
CA PHE A 12 -1.35 9.64 -16.85
C PHE A 12 -2.34 9.83 -15.68
N ILE A 13 -3.54 10.34 -15.98
CA ILE A 13 -4.60 10.57 -14.99
C ILE A 13 -5.03 9.25 -14.33
N SER A 14 -5.10 8.17 -15.10
CA SER A 14 -5.46 6.84 -14.58
C SER A 14 -4.41 6.29 -13.60
N TRP A 15 -3.12 6.54 -13.85
CA TRP A 15 -2.03 6.04 -13.01
C TRP A 15 -1.72 6.91 -11.80
N PHE A 16 -2.01 8.21 -11.87
CA PHE A 16 -1.80 9.17 -10.79
C PHE A 16 -2.36 8.72 -9.42
N PRO A 17 -3.62 8.26 -9.28
CA PRO A 17 -4.16 7.84 -7.99
C PRO A 17 -3.44 6.61 -7.41
N LEU A 18 -3.01 5.66 -8.25
CA LEU A 18 -2.27 4.47 -7.80
C LEU A 18 -0.92 4.86 -7.19
N LEU A 19 -0.22 5.83 -7.80
CA LEU A 19 1.03 6.36 -7.26
C LEU A 19 0.82 7.06 -5.91
N LEU A 20 -0.28 7.81 -5.76
CA LEU A 20 -0.61 8.50 -4.52
C LEU A 20 -0.87 7.50 -3.38
N VAL A 21 -1.65 6.45 -3.63
CA VAL A 21 -1.90 5.37 -2.67
C VAL A 21 -0.60 4.68 -2.27
N LEU A 22 0.27 4.38 -3.25
CA LEU A 22 1.57 3.77 -2.99
C LEU A 22 2.45 4.66 -2.09
N ILE A 23 2.48 5.98 -2.35
CA ILE A 23 3.23 6.93 -1.53
C ILE A 23 2.71 6.95 -0.10
N ILE A 24 1.40 7.06 0.10
CA ILE A 24 0.77 7.06 1.43
C ILE A 24 1.10 5.76 2.17
N TRP A 25 1.02 4.63 1.49
CA TRP A 25 1.33 3.32 2.07
C TRP A 25 2.81 3.17 2.47
N LEU A 26 3.74 3.82 1.75
CA LEU A 26 5.16 3.83 2.09
C LEU A 26 5.53 4.78 3.24
N VAL A 27 4.69 5.78 3.57
CA VAL A 27 4.94 6.74 4.67
C VAL A 27 5.36 6.06 5.98
N PRO A 28 4.63 5.08 6.54
CA PRO A 28 5.01 4.45 7.81
C PRO A 28 6.39 3.77 7.73
N LEU A 29 6.73 3.16 6.60
CA LEU A 29 8.06 2.55 6.40
C LEU A 29 9.16 3.62 6.45
N VAL A 30 8.96 4.77 5.80
CA VAL A 30 9.91 5.88 5.83
C VAL A 30 10.05 6.47 7.24
N VAL A 31 8.93 6.64 7.95
CA VAL A 31 8.91 7.15 9.34
C VAL A 31 9.72 6.24 10.27
N ILE A 32 9.51 4.92 10.20
CA ILE A 32 10.25 3.93 11.01
C ILE A 32 11.74 3.95 10.64
N GLY A 33 12.07 3.98 9.34
CA GLY A 33 13.45 4.01 8.87
C GLY A 33 14.24 5.22 9.37
N LYS A 34 13.64 6.42 9.30
CA LYS A 34 14.26 7.69 9.74
C LYS A 34 14.21 7.91 11.25
N SER A 35 13.35 7.20 11.98
CA SER A 35 13.19 7.35 13.43
C SER A 35 14.51 7.12 14.17
N LYS A 36 14.86 7.99 15.11
CA LYS A 36 15.98 7.76 16.05
C LYS A 36 15.55 7.04 17.33
N ARG A 37 14.26 6.66 17.45
CA ARG A 37 13.66 6.11 18.67
C ARG A 37 13.97 4.63 18.90
N VAL A 38 14.35 3.90 17.86
CA VAL A 38 14.59 2.45 17.90
C VAL A 38 15.95 2.10 17.30
N GLY A 39 16.58 1.05 17.82
CA GLY A 39 17.90 0.59 17.37
C GLY A 39 17.89 0.05 15.94
N ARG A 40 19.07 -0.10 15.31
CA ARG A 40 19.18 -0.54 13.90
C ARG A 40 18.53 -1.90 13.63
N LYS A 41 18.66 -2.85 14.57
CA LYS A 41 18.04 -4.18 14.48
C LYS A 41 16.52 -4.11 14.67
N GLU A 42 16.07 -3.34 15.65
CA GLU A 42 14.65 -3.14 15.94
C GLU A 42 13.92 -2.49 14.76
N LYS A 43 14.55 -1.53 14.08
CA LYS A 43 13.98 -0.94 12.85
C LYS A 43 13.64 -1.97 11.79
N ALA A 44 14.52 -2.96 11.57
CA ALA A 44 14.29 -3.99 10.57
C ALA A 44 13.07 -4.84 10.94
N ILE A 45 12.91 -5.18 12.22
CA ILE A 45 11.75 -5.89 12.74
C ILE A 45 10.47 -5.06 12.55
N TRP A 46 10.50 -3.77 12.89
CA TRP A 46 9.34 -2.88 12.74
C TRP A 46 8.94 -2.66 11.27
N LEU A 47 9.91 -2.53 10.36
CA LEU A 47 9.65 -2.46 8.92
C LEU A 47 9.01 -3.75 8.40
N PHE A 48 9.58 -4.90 8.77
CA PHE A 48 9.06 -6.20 8.40
C PHE A 48 7.65 -6.42 8.96
N ALA A 49 7.42 -6.09 10.23
CA ALA A 49 6.11 -6.19 10.88
C ALA A 49 5.08 -5.29 10.19
N THR A 50 5.42 -4.04 9.88
CA THR A 50 4.51 -3.09 9.23
C THR A 50 4.09 -3.56 7.84
N PHE A 51 5.08 -4.05 7.07
CA PHE A 51 4.85 -4.64 5.76
C PHE A 51 3.95 -5.88 5.86
N PHE A 52 4.29 -6.80 6.77
CA PHE A 52 3.59 -8.07 6.92
C PHE A 52 2.17 -7.88 7.43
N VAL A 53 1.92 -7.01 8.41
CA VAL A 53 0.57 -6.74 8.94
C VAL A 53 -0.36 -6.18 7.85
N SER A 54 0.16 -5.27 7.01
CA SER A 54 -0.63 -4.72 5.89
C SER A 54 -1.06 -5.80 4.91
N TRP A 55 -0.14 -6.69 4.53
CA TRP A 55 -0.43 -7.81 3.63
C TRP A 55 -1.28 -8.91 4.29
N ALA A 56 -1.03 -9.20 5.56
CA ALA A 56 -1.79 -10.19 6.32
C ALA A 56 -3.24 -9.77 6.49
N SER A 57 -3.53 -8.48 6.72
CA SER A 57 -4.90 -7.96 6.76
C SER A 57 -5.64 -8.22 5.44
N PHE A 58 -4.96 -8.05 4.30
CA PHE A 58 -5.54 -8.35 2.99
C PHE A 58 -5.79 -9.85 2.77
N MET A 59 -4.84 -10.71 3.17
CA MET A 59 -5.03 -12.17 3.13
C MET A 59 -6.21 -12.62 4.01
N LEU A 60 -6.33 -12.07 5.23
CA LEU A 60 -7.45 -12.35 6.11
C LEU A 60 -8.77 -11.89 5.51
N TYR A 61 -8.82 -10.71 4.89
CA TYR A 61 -10.01 -10.26 4.16
C TYR A 61 -10.43 -11.27 3.09
N LEU A 62 -9.49 -11.75 2.27
CA LEU A 62 -9.80 -12.74 1.23
C LEU A 62 -10.32 -14.07 1.76
N ILE A 63 -9.91 -14.47 2.97
CA ILE A 63 -10.36 -15.71 3.61
C ILE A 63 -11.70 -15.51 4.34
N ILE A 64 -11.84 -14.41 5.10
CA ILE A 64 -13.00 -14.14 5.96
C ILE A 64 -14.20 -13.72 5.12
N ALA A 65 -14.00 -12.88 4.09
CA ALA A 65 -15.09 -12.40 3.24
C ALA A 65 -15.98 -13.52 2.66
N PRO A 66 -15.45 -14.58 2.02
CA PRO A 66 -16.29 -15.66 1.49
C PRO A 66 -16.89 -16.55 2.58
N VAL A 67 -16.26 -16.67 3.76
CA VAL A 67 -16.79 -17.49 4.87
C VAL A 67 -18.03 -16.84 5.48
N MET A 68 -18.06 -15.52 5.57
CA MET A 68 -19.17 -14.75 6.16
C MET A 68 -20.30 -14.45 5.16
N GLN A 69 -20.16 -14.85 3.89
CA GLN A 69 -21.19 -14.65 2.85
C GLN A 69 -22.32 -15.68 2.88
N ASN A 70 -22.23 -16.71 3.72
CA ASN A 70 -23.26 -17.75 3.86
C ASN A 70 -24.25 -17.49 5.02
N ASP A 71 -24.15 -16.34 5.69
CA ASP A 71 -25.08 -15.92 6.72
C ASP A 71 -26.22 -15.11 6.07
N ASP A 72 -27.13 -15.81 5.38
CA ASP A 72 -28.47 -15.31 5.01
C ASP A 72 -29.39 -15.25 6.24
#